data_AF-C1L476-F1
#
_entry.id   AF-C1L476-F1
#
_cell.length_a   1.000
_cell.length_b   1.000
_cell.length_c   1.000
_cell.angle_alpha   90.00
_cell.angle_beta   90.00
_cell.angle_gamma   90.00
#
_symmetry.space_group_name_H-M   'P 1'
#
loop_
_entity.id
_entity.type
_entity.pdbx_description
1 polymer ?
#
loop_
_entity_poly.entity_id
_entity_poly.type
_entity_poly.pdbx_seq_one_letter_code
_entity_poly.pdbx_strand_id
1 'polypeptide(L)'
;MNWVAANWYTNHLGRHVSLVFVTDNEDYIHTFSSHGNILPCELTVLDLPSFLQTYYPVLTAAKLLFDSLDLSLRSIKSKECNLPGDTSWERPVESLDSYVVPSAPAVGHVYPAYLPESALVAGLRSGQFLRGVLHVSRFGPTTEATVALTDASAVKHQPELKEALAARSEIMIHGLQHRNRAVDGDVVIVRLLPRVHWKSVSSDISSQESCELIYILHELI
;
A
#
# COMPACT_ATOMS: atom_id res chain seq x y z
N MET A 1 17.26 9.34 -1.23
CA MET A 1 18.10 10.27 -2.04
C MET A 1 19.56 9.95 -1.76
N ASN A 2 20.43 9.94 -2.77
CA ASN A 2 21.78 9.36 -2.66
C ASN A 2 22.79 10.42 -2.19
N TRP A 3 23.29 10.29 -0.95
CA TRP A 3 24.37 11.11 -0.36
C TRP A 3 25.55 11.34 -1.31
N VAL A 4 25.84 10.37 -2.19
CA VAL A 4 26.88 10.44 -3.21
C VAL A 4 26.73 11.70 -4.09
N ALA A 5 25.51 12.10 -4.42
CA ALA A 5 25.27 13.31 -5.21
C ALA A 5 25.60 14.58 -4.43
N ALA A 6 25.19 14.67 -3.16
CA ALA A 6 25.48 15.82 -2.31
C ALA A 6 27.00 15.98 -2.14
N ASN A 7 27.72 14.89 -1.88
CA ASN A 7 29.19 14.89 -1.79
C ASN A 7 29.88 15.26 -3.12
N TRP A 8 29.30 14.90 -4.26
CA TRP A 8 29.84 15.33 -5.55
C TRP A 8 29.70 16.85 -5.71
N TYR A 9 28.53 17.42 -5.40
CA TYR A 9 28.29 18.86 -5.51
C TYR A 9 29.17 19.67 -4.56
N THR A 10 29.41 19.22 -3.33
CA THR A 10 30.30 19.93 -2.39
C THR A 10 31.73 20.03 -2.91
N ASN A 11 32.22 18.96 -3.54
CA ASN A 11 33.57 18.94 -4.13
C ASN A 11 33.63 19.73 -5.43
N HIS A 12 32.58 19.68 -6.25
CA HIS A 12 32.57 20.31 -7.57
C HIS A 12 32.31 21.82 -7.53
N LEU A 13 31.46 22.29 -6.63
CA LEU A 13 31.11 23.71 -6.49
C LEU A 13 32.13 24.47 -5.61
N GLY A 14 32.95 23.76 -4.84
CA GLY A 14 33.97 24.35 -3.97
C GLY A 14 33.39 25.39 -2.99
N ARG A 15 34.20 26.35 -2.55
CA ARG A 15 33.78 27.39 -1.56
C ARG A 15 32.85 28.47 -2.10
N HIS A 16 32.38 28.36 -3.36
CA HIS A 16 31.62 29.43 -4.01
C HIS A 16 30.12 29.37 -3.75
N VAL A 17 29.59 28.24 -3.28
CA VAL A 17 28.15 28.02 -3.08
C VAL A 17 27.91 27.25 -1.77
N SER A 18 27.04 27.76 -0.91
CA SER A 18 26.57 27.03 0.27
C SER A 18 25.55 25.97 -0.16
N LEU A 19 25.72 24.73 0.31
CA LEU A 19 24.84 23.62 -0.04
C LEU A 19 24.06 23.19 1.20
N VAL A 20 22.74 23.05 1.05
CA VAL A 20 21.87 22.55 2.11
C VAL A 20 21.30 21.21 1.69
N PHE A 21 21.55 20.18 2.48
CA PHE A 21 21.05 18.84 2.24
C PHE A 21 19.91 18.55 3.23
N VAL A 22 18.69 18.46 2.70
CA VAL A 22 17.49 18.20 3.51
C VAL A 22 17.18 16.71 3.49
N THR A 23 17.11 16.08 4.67
CA THR A 23 16.85 14.65 4.81
C THR A 23 16.12 14.31 6.10
N ASP A 24 15.23 13.33 6.07
CA ASP A 24 14.56 12.79 7.28
C ASP A 24 15.35 11.62 7.91
N ASN A 25 16.57 11.34 7.43
CA ASN A 25 17.40 10.28 7.96
C ASN A 25 18.31 10.81 9.08
N GLU A 26 17.95 10.47 10.32
CA GLU A 26 18.64 10.85 11.54
C GLU A 26 20.13 10.45 11.57
N ASP A 27 20.50 9.33 10.96
CA ASP A 27 21.90 8.85 10.96
C ASP A 27 22.83 9.85 10.26
N TYR A 28 22.37 10.41 9.13
CA TYR A 28 23.13 11.44 8.41
C TYR A 28 23.14 12.75 9.19
N ILE A 29 22.01 13.16 9.77
CA ILE A 29 21.92 14.39 10.58
C ILE A 29 22.92 14.32 11.75
N HIS A 30 22.94 13.22 12.51
CA HIS A 30 23.84 13.04 13.65
C HIS A 30 25.33 12.98 13.24
N THR A 31 25.65 12.29 12.15
CA THR A 31 27.03 12.17 11.67
C THR A 31 27.60 13.53 11.29
N PHE A 32 26.83 14.40 10.63
CA PHE A 32 27.30 15.73 10.21
C PHE A 32 27.19 16.79 11.32
N SER A 33 26.27 16.63 12.27
CA SER A 33 26.22 17.45 13.49
C SER A 33 27.46 17.26 14.36
N SER A 34 28.01 16.04 14.41
CA SER A 34 29.22 15.70 15.19
C SER A 34 30.53 16.04 14.47
N HIS A 35 30.56 16.00 13.14
CA HIS A 35 31.73 16.34 12.31
C HIS A 35 31.84 17.84 11.95
N GLY A 36 31.28 18.72 12.81
CA GLY A 36 31.32 20.16 12.63
C GLY A 36 32.72 20.65 12.20
N ASN A 37 32.78 21.20 10.98
CA ASN A 37 33.94 21.87 10.37
C ASN A 37 35.09 21.04 9.75
N ILE A 38 34.84 19.86 9.15
CA ILE A 38 35.90 19.16 8.37
C ILE A 38 35.69 19.22 6.84
N LEU A 39 34.54 19.69 6.35
CA LEU A 39 34.31 19.79 4.90
C LEU A 39 34.83 21.13 4.33
N PRO A 40 35.47 21.12 3.14
CA PRO A 40 36.01 22.33 2.51
C PRO A 40 34.94 23.33 2.07
N CYS A 41 33.67 22.91 2.03
CA CYS A 41 32.49 23.70 1.71
C CYS A 41 31.47 23.59 2.87
N GLU A 42 30.75 24.67 3.15
CA GLU A 42 29.70 24.75 4.17
C GLU A 42 28.48 23.92 3.70
N LEU A 43 28.56 22.61 3.91
CA LEU A 43 27.45 21.68 3.74
C LEU A 43 26.65 21.65 5.05
N THR A 44 25.42 22.13 5.01
CA THR A 44 24.51 22.06 6.15
C THR A 44 23.51 20.94 5.91
N VAL A 45 23.48 19.94 6.80
CA VAL A 45 22.51 18.84 6.76
C VAL A 45 21.42 19.14 7.77
N LEU A 46 20.16 19.18 7.33
CA LEU A 46 19.00 19.51 8.16
C LEU A 46 17.84 18.57 7.86
N ASP A 47 16.96 18.38 8.83
CA ASP A 47 15.62 17.87 8.56
C ASP A 47 14.74 18.97 7.94
N LEU A 48 13.62 18.59 7.34
CA LEU A 48 12.69 19.55 6.73
C LEU A 48 12.19 20.63 7.71
N PRO A 49 11.80 20.32 8.97
CA PRO A 49 11.33 21.35 9.88
C PRO A 49 12.46 22.33 10.29
N SER A 50 13.68 21.87 10.53
CA SER A 50 14.80 22.78 10.84
C SER A 50 15.19 23.61 9.61
N PHE A 51 15.14 23.04 8.40
CA PHE A 51 15.37 23.79 7.17
C PHE A 51 14.39 24.97 7.03
N LEU A 52 13.09 24.71 7.21
CA LEU A 52 12.07 25.74 7.15
C LEU A 52 12.23 26.77 8.27
N GLN A 53 12.66 26.36 9.47
CA GLN A 53 12.90 27.28 10.58
C GLN A 53 14.12 28.18 10.33
N THR A 54 15.22 27.64 9.81
CA THR A 54 16.47 28.36 9.60
C THR A 54 16.40 29.34 8.43
N TYR A 55 15.85 28.93 7.28
CA TYR A 55 15.87 29.74 6.06
C TYR A 55 14.55 30.48 5.78
N TYR A 56 13.41 29.96 6.27
CA TYR A 56 12.08 30.51 5.97
C TYR A 56 11.19 30.63 7.21
N PRO A 57 11.64 31.35 8.27
CA PRO A 57 10.93 31.39 9.54
C PRO A 57 9.49 31.93 9.43
N VAL A 58 9.25 32.84 8.48
CA VAL A 58 7.96 33.52 8.25
C VAL A 58 6.99 32.70 7.40
N LEU A 59 7.43 31.61 6.76
CA LEU A 59 6.61 30.78 5.86
C LEU A 59 5.69 29.83 6.67
N THR A 60 4.71 30.41 7.36
CA THR A 60 3.79 29.70 8.26
C THR A 60 2.91 28.69 7.52
N ALA A 61 2.51 28.98 6.27
CA ALA A 61 1.69 28.08 5.46
C ALA A 61 2.37 26.71 5.25
N ALA A 62 3.67 26.70 4.90
CA ALA A 62 4.41 25.45 4.70
C ALA A 62 4.59 24.67 6.01
N LYS A 63 4.83 25.37 7.13
CA LYS A 63 4.93 24.76 8.45
C LYS A 63 3.61 24.11 8.87
N LEU A 64 2.49 24.81 8.73
CA LEU A 64 1.16 24.28 9.04
C LEU A 64 0.82 23.04 8.21
N LEU A 65 1.17 23.03 6.92
CA LEU A 65 0.99 21.86 6.06
C LEU A 65 1.86 20.69 6.53
N PHE A 66 3.13 20.95 6.85
CA PHE A 66 4.05 19.94 7.38
C PHE A 66 3.54 19.35 8.70
N ASP A 67 3.15 20.19 9.66
CA ASP A 67 2.63 19.77 10.96
C ASP A 67 1.37 18.92 10.80
N SER A 68 0.47 19.34 9.90
CA SER A 68 -0.75 18.57 9.61
C SER A 68 -0.45 17.19 9.02
N LEU A 69 0.55 17.07 8.15
CA LEU A 69 0.97 15.81 7.55
C LEU A 69 1.67 14.90 8.57
N ASP A 70 2.59 15.44 9.37
CA ASP A 70 3.31 14.71 10.42
C ASP A 70 2.32 14.19 11.49
N LEU A 71 1.36 15.01 11.93
CA LEU A 71 0.28 14.57 12.82
C LEU A 71 -0.56 13.44 12.22
N SER A 72 -0.89 13.53 10.93
CA SER A 72 -1.64 12.50 10.21
C SER A 72 -0.85 11.18 10.16
N LEU A 73 0.45 11.25 9.82
CA LEU A 73 1.34 10.08 9.79
C LEU A 73 1.52 9.44 11.16
N ARG A 74 1.70 10.24 12.22
CA ARG A 74 1.79 9.74 13.60
C ARG A 74 0.48 9.14 14.10
N SER A 75 -0.67 9.70 13.69
CA SER A 75 -1.98 9.12 13.96
C SER A 75 -2.13 7.74 13.33
N ILE A 76 -1.58 7.54 12.12
CA ILE A 76 -1.52 6.24 11.47
C ILE A 76 -0.61 5.29 12.26
N LYS A 77 0.62 5.70 12.57
CA LYS A 77 1.61 4.86 13.27
C LYS A 77 1.24 4.52 14.72
N SER A 78 0.67 5.46 15.47
CA SER A 78 0.25 5.23 16.87
C SER A 78 -0.93 4.27 16.98
N LYS A 79 -1.79 4.17 15.97
CA LYS A 79 -2.81 3.13 15.89
C LYS A 79 -2.21 1.74 15.68
N GLU A 80 -1.01 1.64 15.11
CA GLU A 80 -0.29 0.37 14.95
C GLU A 80 0.46 -0.05 16.23
N CYS A 81 0.93 0.89 17.07
CA CYS A 81 1.79 0.58 18.22
C CYS A 81 1.08 0.33 19.57
N ASN A 82 -0.24 0.51 19.69
CA ASN A 82 -0.98 0.33 20.96
C ASN A 82 -1.42 -1.14 21.24
N LEU A 83 -0.76 -2.14 20.65
CA LEU A 83 -0.97 -3.53 21.07
C LEU A 83 0.00 -3.89 22.21
N PRO A 84 -0.50 -4.38 23.36
CA PRO A 84 0.37 -4.94 24.39
C PRO A 84 0.99 -6.25 23.87
N GLY A 85 2.31 -6.34 24.02
CA GLY A 85 3.03 -7.59 23.85
C GLY A 85 2.69 -8.60 24.95
N ASP A 86 2.71 -9.86 24.54
CA ASP A 86 2.89 -11.07 25.34
C ASP A 86 1.66 -11.75 25.96
N THR A 87 1.31 -12.92 25.40
CA THR A 87 1.12 -14.16 26.18
C THR A 87 1.28 -15.35 25.24
N SER A 88 2.40 -16.06 25.42
CA SER A 88 2.58 -17.51 25.40
C SER A 88 1.88 -18.35 24.31
N TRP A 89 2.73 -18.93 23.46
CA TRP A 89 2.42 -20.00 22.52
C TRP A 89 2.18 -21.32 23.26
N GLU A 90 0.92 -21.73 23.39
CA GLU A 90 0.56 -23.14 23.28
C GLU A 90 -0.72 -23.26 22.44
N ARG A 91 -0.58 -23.76 21.21
CA ARG A 91 -1.71 -24.27 20.42
C ARG A 91 -1.55 -25.79 20.29
N PRO A 92 -2.57 -26.58 20.65
CA PRO A 92 -2.65 -27.97 20.25
C PRO A 92 -2.69 -28.08 18.72
N VAL A 93 -1.98 -29.08 18.22
CA VAL A 93 -1.97 -29.56 16.83
C VAL A 93 -3.39 -29.97 16.41
N GLU A 94 -3.79 -29.52 15.21
CA GLU A 94 -4.83 -30.02 14.26
C GLU A 94 -5.42 -28.80 13.52
N SER A 95 -5.61 -28.72 12.20
CA SER A 95 -5.66 -29.65 11.07
C SER A 95 -5.36 -28.86 9.78
N LEU A 96 -4.95 -29.59 8.74
CA LEU A 96 -4.50 -29.16 7.43
C LEU A 96 -5.66 -28.60 6.57
N ASP A 97 -5.76 -27.27 6.40
CA ASP A 97 -6.37 -26.71 5.19
C ASP A 97 -5.96 -25.24 4.94
N SER A 98 -5.65 -24.99 3.68
CA SER A 98 -4.95 -23.85 3.11
C SER A 98 -5.82 -22.59 2.96
N TYR A 99 -6.12 -21.91 4.06
CA TYR A 99 -6.78 -20.60 4.03
C TYR A 99 -5.99 -19.59 4.86
N VAL A 100 -4.96 -18.99 4.27
CA VAL A 100 -4.47 -17.68 4.76
C VAL A 100 -5.51 -16.64 4.34
N VAL A 101 -6.64 -16.58 5.02
CA VAL A 101 -7.59 -15.46 4.92
C VAL A 101 -6.80 -14.18 5.21
N PRO A 102 -6.96 -13.08 4.46
CA PRO A 102 -6.37 -11.81 4.87
C PRO A 102 -6.84 -11.53 6.30
N SER A 103 -5.89 -11.37 7.22
CA SER A 103 -6.16 -11.16 8.64
C SER A 103 -7.28 -10.16 8.81
N ALA A 104 -8.25 -10.48 9.68
CA ALA A 104 -9.26 -9.51 10.11
C ALA A 104 -8.58 -8.16 10.38
N PRO A 105 -9.25 -7.02 10.10
CA PRO A 105 -8.66 -5.71 10.33
C PRO A 105 -8.07 -5.65 11.73
N ALA A 106 -6.81 -5.22 11.86
CA ALA A 106 -6.19 -5.05 13.16
C ALA A 106 -7.03 -4.11 14.02
N VAL A 107 -6.97 -4.24 15.34
CA VAL A 107 -7.74 -3.38 16.26
C VAL A 107 -7.45 -1.91 15.92
N GLY A 108 -8.51 -1.13 15.66
CA GLY A 108 -8.41 0.27 15.23
C GLY A 108 -8.26 0.51 13.73
N HIS A 109 -8.17 -0.53 12.91
CA HIS A 109 -8.09 -0.45 11.45
C HIS A 109 -9.41 -0.87 10.81
N VAL A 110 -9.85 -0.13 9.78
CA VAL A 110 -11.11 -0.41 9.05
C VAL A 110 -10.90 -1.48 7.97
N TYR A 111 -9.68 -1.60 7.47
CA TYR A 111 -9.31 -2.48 6.36
C TYR A 111 -8.14 -3.38 6.75
N PRO A 112 -8.09 -4.61 6.21
CA PRO A 112 -6.96 -5.51 6.41
C PRO A 112 -5.66 -4.90 5.86
N ALA A 113 -4.52 -5.32 6.43
CA ALA A 113 -3.21 -4.95 5.90
C ALA A 113 -2.97 -5.65 4.55
N TYR A 114 -2.21 -5.00 3.67
CA TYR A 114 -1.79 -5.60 2.42
C TYR A 114 -0.77 -6.72 2.63
N LEU A 115 -0.73 -7.65 1.70
CA LEU A 115 0.27 -8.72 1.71
C LEU A 115 1.63 -8.17 1.25
N PRO A 116 2.75 -8.70 1.77
CA PRO A 116 4.07 -8.33 1.31
C PRO A 116 4.27 -8.74 -0.16
N GLU A 117 5.08 -7.98 -0.89
CA GLU A 117 5.34 -8.18 -2.31
C GLU A 117 5.78 -9.61 -2.65
N SER A 118 6.62 -10.23 -1.82
CA SER A 118 7.08 -11.61 -2.01
C SER A 118 5.93 -12.62 -2.04
N ALA A 119 4.93 -12.45 -1.18
CA ALA A 119 3.75 -13.32 -1.13
C ALA A 119 2.85 -13.09 -2.35
N LEU A 120 2.72 -11.84 -2.82
CA LEU A 120 1.95 -11.50 -4.01
C LEU A 120 2.55 -12.14 -5.27
N VAL A 121 3.86 -11.99 -5.46
CA VAL A 121 4.58 -12.60 -6.59
C VAL A 121 4.46 -14.12 -6.55
N ALA A 122 4.62 -14.74 -5.37
CA ALA A 122 4.46 -16.18 -5.21
C ALA A 122 3.04 -16.65 -5.55
N GLY A 123 2.01 -15.93 -5.07
CA GLY A 123 0.61 -16.26 -5.33
C GLY A 123 0.16 -16.02 -6.77
N LEU A 124 0.72 -15.00 -7.45
CA LEU A 124 0.52 -14.80 -8.89
C LEU A 124 1.15 -15.96 -9.69
N ARG A 125 2.38 -16.36 -9.34
CA ARG A 125 3.08 -17.47 -10.01
C ARG A 125 2.36 -18.81 -9.83
N SER A 126 1.78 -19.05 -8.66
CA SER A 126 1.01 -20.26 -8.38
C SER A 126 -0.41 -20.23 -8.97
N GLY A 127 -0.88 -19.07 -9.43
CA GLY A 127 -2.26 -18.89 -9.91
C GLY A 127 -3.29 -18.79 -8.78
N GLN A 128 -2.85 -18.64 -7.53
CA GLN A 128 -3.73 -18.39 -6.39
C GLN A 128 -4.28 -16.96 -6.40
N PHE A 129 -3.54 -16.04 -7.01
CA PHE A 129 -3.92 -14.65 -7.19
C PHE A 129 -4.09 -14.30 -8.65
N LEU A 130 -4.95 -13.33 -8.90
CA LEU A 130 -5.25 -12.80 -10.23
C LEU A 130 -4.98 -11.31 -10.24
N ARG A 131 -4.46 -10.80 -11.36
CA ARG A 131 -4.21 -9.36 -11.55
C ARG A 131 -5.22 -8.78 -12.53
N GLY A 132 -5.73 -7.60 -12.23
CA GLY A 132 -6.65 -6.89 -13.11
C GLY A 132 -6.72 -5.40 -12.80
N VAL A 133 -7.56 -4.70 -13.55
CA VAL A 133 -7.88 -3.28 -13.35
C VAL A 133 -9.23 -3.18 -12.67
N LEU A 134 -9.31 -2.40 -11.58
CA LEU A 134 -10.55 -2.16 -10.85
C LEU A 134 -11.39 -1.08 -11.53
N HIS A 135 -12.68 -1.36 -11.71
CA HIS A 135 -13.70 -0.45 -12.19
C HIS A 135 -14.79 -0.30 -11.14
N VAL A 136 -14.94 0.89 -10.57
CA VAL A 136 -15.95 1.17 -9.55
C VAL A 136 -17.27 1.57 -10.23
N SER A 137 -18.38 1.00 -9.78
CA SER A 137 -19.70 1.32 -10.34
C SER A 137 -20.04 2.80 -10.16
N ARG A 138 -20.52 3.43 -11.22
CA ARG A 138 -20.99 4.83 -11.18
C ARG A 138 -22.30 4.99 -10.39
N PHE A 139 -23.11 3.95 -10.34
CA PHE A 139 -24.44 3.97 -9.71
C PHE A 139 -24.42 3.42 -8.28
N GLY A 140 -23.38 2.66 -7.92
CA GLY A 140 -23.19 2.09 -6.59
C GLY A 140 -21.71 2.12 -6.15
N PRO A 141 -21.08 3.29 -6.04
CA PRO A 141 -19.62 3.39 -5.83
C PRO A 141 -19.16 2.89 -4.45
N THR A 142 -20.08 2.71 -3.49
CA THR A 142 -19.77 2.15 -2.18
C THR A 142 -20.01 0.64 -2.10
N THR A 143 -20.78 0.09 -3.04
CA THR A 143 -21.28 -1.29 -2.97
C THR A 143 -20.72 -2.17 -4.08
N GLU A 144 -20.48 -1.64 -5.27
CA GLU A 144 -20.19 -2.45 -6.46
C GLU A 144 -18.94 -1.95 -7.19
N ALA A 145 -18.07 -2.89 -7.53
CA ALA A 145 -16.94 -2.68 -8.41
C ALA A 145 -16.65 -3.98 -9.18
N THR A 146 -16.09 -3.90 -10.37
CA THR A 146 -15.66 -5.04 -11.16
C THR A 146 -14.15 -4.98 -11.40
N VAL A 147 -13.49 -6.13 -11.51
CA VAL A 147 -12.07 -6.22 -11.86
C VAL A 147 -11.97 -6.91 -13.21
N ALA A 148 -11.48 -6.17 -14.21
CA ALA A 148 -11.16 -6.71 -15.52
C ALA A 148 -9.79 -7.37 -15.47
N LEU A 149 -9.74 -8.69 -15.66
CA LEU A 149 -8.51 -9.46 -15.55
C LEU A 149 -7.56 -9.14 -16.70
N THR A 150 -6.31 -8.83 -16.37
CA THR A 150 -5.25 -8.61 -17.38
C THR A 150 -4.65 -9.93 -17.86
N ASP A 151 -4.68 -10.97 -17.01
CA ASP A 151 -4.17 -12.30 -17.35
C ASP A 151 -5.17 -13.39 -16.92
N ALA A 152 -6.10 -13.71 -17.82
CA ALA A 152 -7.09 -14.77 -17.63
C ALA A 152 -6.48 -16.19 -17.65
N SER A 153 -5.20 -16.33 -18.07
CA SER A 153 -4.53 -17.63 -18.16
C SER A 153 -3.98 -18.14 -16.81
N ALA A 154 -4.02 -17.29 -15.77
CA ALA A 154 -3.46 -17.57 -14.45
C ALA A 154 -4.22 -18.62 -13.63
N VAL A 155 -5.50 -18.91 -13.94
CA VAL A 155 -6.27 -19.96 -13.26
C VAL A 155 -5.88 -21.34 -13.80
N LYS A 156 -4.83 -21.93 -13.22
CA LYS A 156 -4.28 -23.22 -13.65
C LYS A 156 -5.00 -24.44 -13.08
N HIS A 157 -5.74 -24.29 -11.97
CA HIS A 157 -6.23 -25.42 -11.18
C HIS A 157 -7.76 -25.52 -11.04
N GLN A 158 -8.54 -24.71 -11.77
CA GLN A 158 -10.01 -24.81 -11.76
C GLN A 158 -10.57 -24.70 -13.18
N PRO A 159 -10.89 -25.83 -13.84
CA PRO A 159 -11.30 -25.85 -15.25
C PRO A 159 -12.64 -25.14 -15.50
N GLU A 160 -13.61 -25.30 -14.60
CA GLU A 160 -14.90 -24.60 -14.67
C GLU A 160 -14.74 -23.08 -14.54
N LEU A 161 -13.88 -22.65 -13.62
CA LEU A 161 -13.61 -21.22 -13.41
C LEU A 161 -12.86 -20.62 -14.60
N LYS A 162 -11.97 -21.40 -15.22
CA LYS A 162 -11.28 -20.99 -16.44
C LYS A 162 -12.26 -20.74 -17.58
N GLU A 163 -13.33 -21.54 -17.70
CA GLU A 163 -14.37 -21.33 -18.72
C GLU A 163 -15.23 -20.09 -18.40
N ALA A 164 -15.64 -19.90 -17.15
CA ALA A 164 -16.39 -18.70 -16.73
C ALA A 164 -15.57 -17.41 -16.92
N LEU A 165 -14.28 -17.42 -16.57
CA LEU A 165 -13.37 -16.30 -16.78
C LEU A 165 -13.01 -16.12 -18.26
N ALA A 166 -13.05 -17.16 -19.09
CA ALA A 166 -12.89 -17.02 -20.54
C ALA A 166 -14.11 -16.34 -21.19
N ALA A 167 -15.30 -16.50 -20.61
CA ALA A 167 -16.53 -15.91 -21.14
C ALA A 167 -16.65 -14.40 -20.86
N ARG A 168 -16.25 -13.94 -19.66
CA ARG A 168 -16.41 -12.53 -19.26
C ARG A 168 -15.14 -11.84 -18.74
N SER A 169 -14.09 -12.58 -18.38
CA SER A 169 -12.82 -12.05 -17.84
C SER A 169 -12.95 -11.00 -16.73
N GLU A 170 -14.08 -10.99 -16.03
CA GLU A 170 -14.44 -9.97 -15.05
C GLU A 170 -14.83 -10.62 -13.72
N ILE A 171 -14.44 -9.97 -12.63
CA ILE A 171 -14.69 -10.40 -11.26
C ILE A 171 -15.48 -9.31 -10.54
N MET A 172 -16.56 -9.66 -9.84
CA MET A 172 -17.33 -8.69 -9.06
C MET A 172 -16.73 -8.54 -7.66
N ILE A 173 -16.73 -7.30 -7.16
CA ILE A 173 -16.29 -6.93 -5.81
C ILE A 173 -17.44 -6.19 -5.15
N HIS A 174 -17.93 -6.77 -4.05
CA HIS A 174 -19.07 -6.21 -3.34
C HIS A 174 -18.64 -5.64 -1.99
N GLY A 175 -18.79 -4.33 -1.85
CA GLY A 175 -18.58 -3.57 -0.62
C GLY A 175 -17.16 -3.03 -0.43
N LEU A 176 -17.08 -1.91 0.29
CA LEU A 176 -15.83 -1.17 0.52
C LEU A 176 -14.73 -2.02 1.16
N GLN A 177 -15.06 -2.93 2.08
CA GLN A 177 -14.06 -3.76 2.75
C GLN A 177 -13.32 -4.70 1.79
N HIS A 178 -14.04 -5.28 0.82
CA HIS A 178 -13.45 -6.15 -0.19
C HIS A 178 -12.65 -5.35 -1.22
N ARG A 179 -13.04 -4.10 -1.48
CA ARG A 179 -12.28 -3.16 -2.30
C ARG A 179 -10.96 -2.73 -1.65
N ASN A 180 -10.85 -2.87 -0.33
CA ASN A 180 -9.60 -2.65 0.43
C ASN A 180 -8.83 -1.40 -0.02
N ARG A 181 -9.47 -0.23 0.14
CA ARG A 181 -8.96 1.12 -0.17
C ARG A 181 -8.66 1.42 -1.65
N ALA A 182 -8.76 0.44 -2.56
CA ALA A 182 -8.54 0.67 -3.97
C ALA A 182 -9.58 1.63 -4.58
N VAL A 183 -9.15 2.34 -5.60
CA VAL A 183 -9.86 3.39 -6.33
C VAL A 183 -10.08 2.94 -7.78
N ASP A 184 -11.04 3.57 -8.45
CA ASP A 184 -11.31 3.32 -9.87
C ASP A 184 -10.06 3.54 -10.73
N GLY A 185 -9.72 2.56 -11.56
CA GLY A 185 -8.55 2.57 -12.44
C GLY A 185 -7.32 1.87 -11.85
N ASP A 186 -7.32 1.51 -10.56
CA ASP A 186 -6.16 0.88 -9.94
C ASP A 186 -5.88 -0.51 -10.51
N VAL A 187 -4.59 -0.83 -10.62
CA VAL A 187 -4.15 -2.19 -10.89
C VAL A 187 -4.10 -2.96 -9.58
N VAL A 188 -4.96 -3.97 -9.49
CA VAL A 188 -5.21 -4.72 -8.27
C VAL A 188 -4.87 -6.20 -8.41
N ILE A 189 -4.41 -6.79 -7.31
CA ILE A 189 -4.27 -8.24 -7.17
C ILE A 189 -5.43 -8.75 -6.33
N VAL A 190 -6.12 -9.80 -6.77
CA VAL A 190 -7.33 -10.32 -6.11
C VAL A 190 -7.21 -11.82 -5.85
N ARG A 191 -7.89 -12.31 -4.80
CA ARG A 191 -8.01 -13.76 -4.50
C ARG A 191 -9.45 -14.17 -4.32
N LEU A 192 -9.90 -15.11 -5.14
CA LEU A 192 -11.26 -15.61 -5.13
C LEU A 192 -11.66 -16.16 -3.75
N LEU A 193 -12.86 -15.80 -3.30
CA LEU A 193 -13.43 -16.39 -2.11
C LEU A 193 -13.90 -17.82 -2.37
N PRO A 194 -14.08 -18.64 -1.31
CA PRO A 194 -14.77 -19.91 -1.44
C PRO A 194 -16.17 -19.70 -2.04
N ARG A 195 -16.61 -20.61 -2.91
CA ARG A 195 -17.87 -20.49 -3.69
C ARG A 195 -19.11 -20.22 -2.84
N VAL A 196 -19.13 -20.72 -1.61
CA VAL A 196 -20.24 -20.53 -0.66
C VAL A 196 -20.47 -19.06 -0.28
N HIS A 197 -19.47 -18.19 -0.48
CA HIS A 197 -19.55 -16.76 -0.21
C HIS A 197 -19.81 -15.92 -1.46
N TRP A 198 -19.97 -16.55 -2.62
CA TRP A 198 -20.30 -15.84 -3.84
C TRP A 198 -21.76 -15.41 -3.80
N LYS A 199 -22.00 -14.12 -4.03
CA LYS A 199 -23.36 -13.59 -4.17
C LYS A 199 -23.73 -13.57 -5.63
N SER A 200 -24.97 -13.90 -5.92
CA SER A 200 -25.60 -13.60 -7.19
C SER A 200 -25.56 -12.09 -7.44
N VAL A 201 -25.44 -11.69 -8.70
CA VAL A 201 -25.49 -10.28 -9.09
C VAL A 201 -26.80 -9.65 -8.60
N SER A 202 -26.73 -8.46 -8.00
CA SER A 202 -27.93 -7.67 -7.70
C SER A 202 -28.50 -7.16 -9.03
N SER A 203 -29.53 -7.84 -9.54
CA SER A 203 -30.13 -7.51 -10.83
C SER A 203 -31.27 -6.51 -10.64
N ASP A 204 -30.96 -5.24 -10.41
CA ASP A 204 -31.91 -4.18 -10.74
C ASP A 204 -31.65 -3.74 -12.19
N ILE A 205 -32.58 -4.19 -13.05
CA ILE A 205 -32.74 -4.00 -14.49
C ILE A 205 -32.05 -5.04 -15.42
N SER A 206 -32.91 -6.00 -15.81
CA SER A 206 -32.93 -6.90 -16.98
C SER A 206 -31.79 -7.90 -17.24
N SER A 207 -32.18 -9.17 -17.07
CA SER A 207 -31.72 -10.41 -17.72
C SER A 207 -30.24 -10.82 -17.64
N GLN A 208 -30.02 -11.65 -16.61
CA GLN A 208 -29.30 -12.93 -16.62
C GLN A 208 -27.75 -12.91 -16.66
N GLU A 209 -27.18 -13.41 -15.55
CA GLU A 209 -26.14 -14.45 -15.41
C GLU A 209 -25.06 -14.12 -14.38
N SER A 210 -24.78 -15.16 -13.57
CA SER A 210 -24.02 -15.22 -12.32
C SER A 210 -22.58 -14.72 -12.40
N CYS A 211 -22.17 -13.87 -11.45
CA CYS A 211 -20.79 -13.40 -11.27
C CYS A 211 -20.35 -13.55 -9.81
N GLU A 212 -19.04 -13.76 -9.61
CA GLU A 212 -18.43 -14.23 -8.36
C GLU A 212 -17.76 -13.09 -7.56
N LEU A 213 -17.72 -13.19 -6.22
CA LEU A 213 -17.28 -12.14 -5.28
C LEU A 213 -15.89 -12.32 -4.68
N ILE A 214 -15.07 -11.25 -4.66
CA ILE A 214 -13.63 -11.38 -4.37
C ILE A 214 -13.00 -10.14 -3.66
N TYR A 215 -11.98 -10.38 -2.82
CA TYR A 215 -11.17 -9.36 -2.10
C TYR A 215 -9.94 -8.86 -2.91
N ILE A 216 -9.60 -7.58 -2.74
CA ILE A 216 -8.38 -6.91 -3.24
C ILE A 216 -7.24 -7.01 -2.23
N LEU A 217 -6.07 -7.44 -2.72
CA LEU A 217 -4.88 -7.79 -1.96
C LEU A 217 -3.70 -6.83 -2.14
N HIS A 218 -3.66 -5.98 -3.19
CA HIS A 218 -2.59 -4.99 -3.38
C HIS A 218 -2.88 -4.00 -4.52
N GLU A 219 -2.27 -2.80 -4.43
CA GLU A 219 -2.23 -1.72 -5.44
C GLU A 219 -0.81 -1.65 -6.03
N LEU A 220 -0.65 -1.65 -7.36
CA LEU A 220 0.64 -1.37 -8.00
C LEU A 220 0.58 0.02 -8.65
N ILE A 221 1.26 0.99 -8.03
CA ILE A 221 1.53 2.34 -8.57
C ILE A 221 2.55 2.25 -9.70
#